data_AF-A0A9E0BGP8-F1
#
_entry.id   AF-A0A9E0BGP8-F1
#
_cell.length_a   1.000
_cell.length_b   1.000
_cell.length_c   1.000
_cell.angle_alpha   90.00
_cell.angle_beta   90.00
_cell.angle_gamma   90.00
#
_symmetry.space_group_name_H-M   'P 1'
#
loop_
_entity.id
_entity.type
_entity.pdbx_description
1 polymer ?
#
loop_
_entity_poly.entity_id
_entity_poly.type
_entity_poly.pdbx_seq_one_letter_code
_entity_poly.pdbx_strand_id
1 'polypeptide(L)'
;MEPKHFVFPFLAHAIGTLAGAFLAARLSVSKMRSAFIVGGFFLLGGIANTMMLPSPVWFSITDLVGAYLPMAWLGGKAGTQTSAA
;
A
#
# COMPACT_ATOMS: atom_id res chain seq x y z
N MET A 1 5.43 6.86 -23.21
CA MET A 1 5.08 5.85 -22.18
C MET A 1 3.60 5.53 -22.33
N GLU A 2 3.22 4.26 -22.34
CA GLU A 2 1.82 3.84 -22.48
C GLU A 2 1.23 3.40 -21.12
N PRO A 3 -0.09 3.53 -20.89
CA PRO A 3 -0.74 3.13 -19.64
C PRO A 3 -0.44 1.68 -19.20
N LYS A 4 -0.29 0.75 -20.15
CA LYS A 4 -0.01 -0.66 -19.86
C LYS A 4 1.28 -0.89 -19.06
N HIS A 5 2.27 -0.01 -19.18
CA HIS A 5 3.54 -0.12 -18.46
C HIS A 5 3.42 0.16 -16.96
N PHE A 6 2.30 0.73 -16.53
CA PHE A 6 2.06 1.17 -15.16
C PHE A 6 1.16 0.22 -14.35
N VAL A 7 0.57 -0.78 -15.02
CA VAL A 7 -0.28 -1.79 -14.37
C VAL A 7 0.53 -2.58 -13.35
N PHE A 8 1.69 -3.11 -13.72
CA PHE A 8 2.51 -3.91 -12.81
C PHE A 8 3.14 -3.10 -11.67
N PRO A 9 3.70 -1.90 -11.89
CA PRO A 9 4.12 -1.02 -10.81
C PRO A 9 2.99 -0.74 -9.79
N PHE A 10 1.80 -0.35 -10.27
CA PHE A 10 0.64 -0.13 -9.40
C PHE A 10 0.29 -1.37 -8.59
N LEU A 11 0.18 -2.53 -9.25
CA LEU A 11 -0.15 -3.78 -8.58
C LEU A 11 0.92 -4.19 -7.55
N ALA A 12 2.20 -3.99 -7.85
CA ALA A 12 3.28 -4.28 -6.93
C ALA A 12 3.19 -3.41 -5.66
N HIS A 13 2.94 -2.11 -5.82
CA HIS A 13 2.74 -1.21 -4.68
C HIS A 13 1.48 -1.55 -3.89
N ALA A 14 0.37 -1.81 -4.58
CA ALA A 14 -0.93 -2.06 -3.98
C ALA A 14 -0.98 -3.39 -3.21
N ILE A 15 -0.56 -4.47 -3.86
CA ILE A 15 -0.53 -5.82 -3.25
C ILE A 15 0.52 -5.88 -2.16
N GLY A 16 1.69 -5.26 -2.37
CA GLY A 16 2.73 -5.17 -1.34
C GLY A 16 2.23 -4.47 -0.07
N THR A 17 1.57 -3.32 -0.22
CA THR A 17 1.00 -2.59 0.92
C THR A 17 -0.10 -3.40 1.60
N LEU A 18 -1.00 -4.02 0.84
CA LEU A 18 -2.08 -4.84 1.38
C LEU A 18 -1.55 -6.04 2.18
N ALA A 19 -0.61 -6.79 1.62
CA ALA A 19 -0.02 -7.96 2.28
C ALA A 19 0.75 -7.56 3.54
N GLY A 20 1.57 -6.51 3.46
CA GLY A 20 2.31 -5.99 4.61
C GLY A 20 1.39 -5.50 5.73
N ALA A 21 0.36 -4.73 5.39
CA ALA A 21 -0.62 -4.25 6.36
C ALA A 21 -1.47 -5.38 6.97
N PHE A 22 -1.83 -6.39 6.18
CA PHE A 22 -2.51 -7.59 6.65
C PHE A 22 -1.68 -8.32 7.71
N LEU A 23 -0.42 -8.62 7.41
CA LEU A 23 0.48 -9.30 8.34
C LEU A 23 0.73 -8.46 9.61
N ALA A 24 0.95 -7.15 9.45
CA ALA A 24 1.14 -6.25 10.58
C ALA A 24 -0.08 -6.18 11.50
N ALA A 25 -1.29 -6.14 10.93
CA ALA A 25 -2.53 -6.20 11.72
C ALA A 25 -2.72 -7.55 12.40
N ARG A 26 -2.34 -8.66 11.75
CA ARG A 26 -2.53 -10.01 12.31
C ARG A 26 -1.59 -10.30 13.49
N LEU A 27 -0.39 -9.73 13.46
CA LEU A 27 0.70 -10.01 14.41
C LEU A 27 0.82 -8.97 15.54
N SER A 28 0.05 -7.88 15.50
CA SER A 28 0.13 -6.81 16.50
C SER A 28 -1.07 -6.77 17.43
N VAL A 29 -0.85 -6.23 18.63
CA VAL A 29 -1.92 -5.91 19.59
C VAL A 29 -2.77 -4.75 19.07
N SER A 30 -2.13 -3.69 18.56
CA SER A 30 -2.79 -2.50 18.02
C SER A 30 -2.96 -2.60 16.50
N LYS A 31 -3.78 -3.56 16.06
CA LYS A 31 -3.92 -4.03 14.67
C LYS A 31 -3.95 -2.92 13.60
N MET A 32 -4.96 -2.05 13.63
CA MET A 32 -5.13 -1.01 12.60
C MET A 32 -4.03 0.04 12.64
N ARG A 33 -3.49 0.37 13.82
CA ARG A 33 -2.35 1.28 13.93
C ARG A 33 -1.13 0.68 13.23
N SER A 34 -0.81 -0.58 13.49
CA SER A 34 0.32 -1.26 12.85
C SER A 34 0.14 -1.39 11.33
N ALA A 35 -1.08 -1.66 10.86
CA ALA A 35 -1.39 -1.63 9.43
C ALA A 35 -1.11 -0.27 8.77
N PHE A 36 -1.55 0.82 9.40
CA PHE A 36 -1.30 2.18 8.88
C PHE A 36 0.16 2.61 9.02
N ILE A 37 0.91 2.12 10.01
CA ILE A 37 2.36 2.36 10.09
C ILE A 37 3.05 1.73 8.86
N VAL A 38 2.73 0.48 8.53
CA VAL A 38 3.27 -0.16 7.32
C VAL A 38 2.83 0.57 6.06
N GLY A 39 1.54 0.93 5.95
CA GLY A 39 1.03 1.74 4.86
C GLY A 39 1.73 3.08 4.70
N GLY A 40 2.06 3.74 5.81
CA GLY A 40 2.82 4.99 5.84
C GLY A 40 4.24 4.82 5.31
N PHE A 41 4.96 3.76 5.71
CA PHE A 41 6.29 3.47 5.16
C PHE A 41 6.24 3.16 3.66
N PHE A 42 5.24 2.40 3.22
CA PHE A 42 5.04 2.13 1.79
C PHE A 42 4.72 3.42 1.02
N LEU A 43 3.90 4.31 1.56
CA LEU A 43 3.62 5.62 0.95
C LEU A 43 4.89 6.48 0.86
N LEU A 44 5.71 6.53 1.91
CA LEU A 44 7.00 7.24 1.88
C LEU A 44 7.93 6.67 0.80
N GLY A 45 7.98 5.34 0.67
CA GLY A 45 8.70 4.66 -0.42
C GLY A 45 8.13 5.01 -1.80
N GLY A 46 6.80 5.10 -1.93
CA GLY A 46 6.12 5.53 -3.14
C GLY A 46 6.46 6.96 -3.54
N ILE A 47 6.41 7.90 -2.60
CA ILE A 47 6.82 9.29 -2.80
C ILE A 47 8.27 9.34 -3.27
N ALA A 48 9.18 8.66 -2.58
CA ALA A 48 10.58 8.58 -2.98
C ALA A 48 10.73 8.02 -4.40
N ASN A 49 10.02 6.94 -4.73
CA ASN A 49 10.01 6.34 -6.06
C ASN A 49 9.56 7.33 -7.14
N THR A 50 8.49 8.11 -6.90
CA THR A 50 8.03 9.15 -7.86
C THR A 50 9.03 10.30 -8.05
N MET A 51 9.85 10.59 -7.04
CA MET A 51 10.91 11.61 -7.13
C MET A 51 12.17 11.08 -7.83
N MET A 52 12.43 9.78 -7.74
CA MET A 52 13.62 9.13 -8.31
C MET A 52 13.41 8.68 -9.76
N LEU A 53 12.20 8.25 -10.11
CA LEU A 53 11.89 7.68 -11.42
C LEU A 53 10.87 8.56 -12.16
N PRO A 54 11.19 9.01 -13.40
CA PRO A 54 10.25 9.80 -14.17
C PRO A 54 8.99 9.00 -14.49
N SER A 55 7.83 9.57 -14.14
CA SER A 55 6.52 8.98 -14.44
C SER A 55 5.51 10.05 -14.85
N PRO A 56 4.46 9.69 -15.62
CA PRO A 56 3.36 10.60 -15.92
C PRO A 56 2.63 11.00 -14.64
N VAL A 57 2.27 12.28 -14.52
CA VAL A 57 1.58 12.83 -13.34
C VAL A 57 0.31 12.05 -12.97
N TRP A 58 -0.47 11.62 -13.98
CA TRP A 58 -1.69 10.84 -13.74
C TRP A 58 -1.39 9.52 -13.01
N PHE A 59 -0.28 8.86 -13.36
CA PHE A 59 0.12 7.61 -12.74
C PHE A 59 0.60 7.88 -11.31
N SER A 60 1.46 8.88 -11.11
CA SER A 60 1.96 9.22 -9.77
C SER A 60 0.80 9.51 -8.81
N ILE A 61 -0.24 10.24 -9.26
CA ILE A 61 -1.43 10.52 -8.44
C ILE A 61 -2.21 9.22 -8.16
N THR A 62 -2.46 8.42 -9.20
CA THR A 62 -3.23 7.16 -9.08
C THR A 62 -2.56 6.20 -8.10
N ASP A 63 -1.24 6.09 -8.20
CA ASP A 63 -0.41 5.22 -7.39
C ASP A 63 -0.34 5.71 -5.93
N LEU A 64 0.04 6.98 -5.71
CA LEU A 64 0.15 7.58 -4.37
C LEU A 64 -1.16 7.56 -3.59
N VAL A 65 -2.29 7.77 -4.27
CA VAL A 65 -3.60 7.78 -3.61
C VAL A 65 -4.16 6.37 -3.46
N GLY A 66 -4.05 5.53 -4.49
CA GLY A 66 -4.73 4.23 -4.56
C GLY A 66 -3.96 3.07 -3.95
N ALA A 67 -2.64 3.02 -4.14
CA ALA A 67 -1.85 1.83 -3.85
C ALA A 67 -1.41 1.71 -2.38
N TYR A 68 -1.46 2.79 -1.60
CA TYR A 68 -0.88 2.81 -0.26
C TYR A 68 -1.92 2.83 0.86
N LEU A 69 -2.43 4.02 1.24
CA LEU A 69 -3.33 4.13 2.40
C LEU A 69 -4.65 3.33 2.26
N PRO A 70 -5.32 3.29 1.10
CA PRO A 70 -6.50 2.45 0.92
C PRO A 70 -6.18 0.96 1.08
N MET A 71 -5.07 0.51 0.50
CA MET A 71 -4.63 -0.88 0.60
C MET A 71 -4.16 -1.26 2.00
N ALA A 72 -3.56 -0.31 2.74
CA ALA A 72 -3.22 -0.49 4.14
C ALA A 72 -4.47 -0.65 5.01
N TRP A 73 -5.52 0.14 4.73
CA TRP A 73 -6.80 -0.01 5.41
C TRP A 73 -7.47 -1.36 5.08
N LEU A 74 -7.50 -1.76 3.81
CA LEU A 74 -8.06 -3.05 3.38
C LEU A 74 -7.32 -4.23 4.01
N GLY A 75 -5.98 -4.24 3.91
CA GLY A 75 -5.13 -5.26 4.51
C GLY A 75 -5.28 -5.31 6.03
N GLY A 76 -5.26 -4.15 6.68
CA GLY A 76 -5.48 -4.03 8.12
C GLY A 76 -6.84 -4.59 8.55
N LYS A 77 -7.91 -4.21 7.86
CA LYS A 77 -9.26 -4.71 8.13
C LYS A 77 -9.33 -6.23 7.98
N ALA A 78 -8.80 -6.78 6.88
CA ALA A 78 -8.75 -8.23 6.66
C ALA A 78 -7.95 -8.94 7.77
N GLY A 79 -6.80 -8.39 8.18
CA GLY A 79 -5.98 -8.95 9.25
C GLY A 79 -6.65 -8.91 10.63
N THR A 80 -7.51 -7.91 10.88
CA THR A 80 -8.25 -7.77 12.14
C THR A 80 -9.36 -8.79 12.30
N GLN A 81 -10.07 -9.11 11.22
CA GLN A 81 -11.26 -9.98 11.23
C GLN A 81 -10.91 -11.45 11.51
N THR A 82 -9.69 -11.87 11.18
CA THR A 82 -9.23 -13.26 11.33
C THR A 82 -8.81 -13.63 12.77
N SER A 83 -8.90 -12.71 13.74
CA SER A 83 -8.50 -12.99 15.14
C SER A 83 -9.61 -13.53 16.05
N ALA A 84 -10.74 -13.99 15.49
CA ALA A 84 -11.89 -14.49 16.26
C ALA A 84 -12.00 -16.04 16.27
N ALA A 85 -10.89 -16.76 16.10
CA ALA A 85 -10.85 -18.22 16.18
C ALA A 85 -9.98 -18.67 17.35
#